data_AF-A0A9W4KPY7-F1
#
_entry.id   AF-A0A9W4KPY7-F1
#
_cell.length_a   1.000
_cell.length_b   1.000
_cell.length_c   1.000
_cell.angle_alpha   90.00
_cell.angle_beta   90.00
_cell.angle_gamma   90.00
#
_symmetry.space_group_name_H-M   'P 1'
#
loop_
_entity.id
_entity.type
_entity.pdbx_description
1 polymer ?
#
loop_
_entity_poly.entity_id
_entity_poly.type
_entity_poly.pdbx_seq_one_letter_code
_entity_poly.pdbx_strand_id
1 'polypeptide(L)'
;MTAITANLDGLGERIERNKAQAELVQRMRNYSKSTDVALVIPKTRSDDVRWLQEHLQTQPNTTPFIYSMSRKREPDLLVPHSSRGREVSAYLSYIIDYYDKLPPFSIFIHAGETQRHNDLFGPKTKIVLENLRLEAVDAKGYVNLRCLHSPGCPSHVHPNSPTEIDIKNHDTRAFFAQIYTELFGADTPVPDVIGGICCAQFAVSRDQIRRRPKSDYIRMMNWVDKKSKQMVDSYGVGWVFEVVWHVVFSMEDVYCPVYEQCRCDNYGWCGPLSSGESFMPITLGNETKVNG
;
A
#
# COMPACT_ATOMS: atom_id res chain seq x y z
N MET A 1 33.38 11.44 29.57
CA MET A 1 32.98 10.03 29.35
C MET A 1 31.67 9.89 28.59
N THR A 2 30.67 10.75 28.81
CA THR A 2 29.32 10.67 28.21
C THR A 2 29.23 10.86 26.69
N ALA A 3 30.07 11.71 26.09
CA ALA A 3 30.03 11.94 24.63
C ALA A 3 30.67 10.79 23.82
N ILE A 4 31.65 10.08 24.38
CA ILE A 4 32.33 8.96 23.72
C ILE A 4 31.45 7.71 23.75
N THR A 5 30.78 7.44 24.88
CA THR A 5 29.84 6.32 25.00
C THR A 5 28.63 6.50 24.10
N ALA A 6 28.01 7.70 24.06
CA ALA A 6 26.89 7.97 23.15
C ALA A 6 27.27 7.82 21.66
N ASN A 7 28.52 8.12 21.30
CA ASN A 7 29.02 7.99 19.93
C ASN A 7 29.34 6.52 19.57
N LEU A 8 29.77 5.71 20.54
CA LEU A 8 29.94 4.26 20.39
C LEU A 8 28.59 3.53 20.30
N ASP A 9 27.61 3.93 21.11
CA ASP A 9 26.25 3.37 21.07
C ASP A 9 25.58 3.65 19.71
N GLY A 10 25.71 4.88 19.19
CA GLY A 10 25.21 5.24 17.86
C GLY A 10 25.95 4.54 16.71
N LEU A 11 27.23 4.22 16.88
CA LEU A 11 27.99 3.43 15.89
C LEU A 11 27.53 1.97 15.89
N GLY A 12 27.37 1.37 17.07
CA GLY A 12 26.87 0.00 17.22
C GLY A 12 25.48 -0.17 16.61
N GLU A 13 24.56 0.75 16.90
CA GLU A 13 23.22 0.71 16.33
C GLU A 13 23.24 0.82 14.79
N ARG A 14 24.11 1.67 14.23
CA ARG A 14 24.26 1.81 12.78
C ARG A 14 24.81 0.54 12.13
N ILE A 15 25.75 -0.15 12.79
CA ILE A 15 26.30 -1.41 12.30
C ILE A 15 25.19 -2.47 12.24
N GLU A 16 24.40 -2.61 13.29
CA GLU A 16 23.31 -3.60 13.32
C GLU A 16 22.21 -3.30 12.29
N ARG A 17 21.83 -2.03 12.11
CA ARG A 17 20.91 -1.63 11.03
C ARG A 17 21.46 -1.99 9.64
N ASN A 18 22.75 -1.77 9.40
CA ASN A 18 23.39 -2.08 8.12
C ASN A 18 23.45 -3.59 7.86
N LYS A 19 23.77 -4.40 8.86
CA LYS A 19 23.76 -5.87 8.76
C LYS A 19 22.37 -6.39 8.41
N ALA A 20 21.36 -5.93 9.14
CA ALA A 20 19.97 -6.28 8.88
C ALA A 20 19.55 -5.92 7.45
N GLN A 21 19.91 -4.72 6.99
CA GLN A 21 19.64 -4.32 5.62
C GLN A 21 20.32 -5.23 4.59
N ALA A 22 21.58 -5.60 4.82
CA ALA A 22 22.32 -6.48 3.91
C ALA A 22 21.66 -7.87 3.80
N GLU A 23 21.17 -8.43 4.91
CA GLU A 23 20.43 -9.69 4.91
C GLU A 23 19.10 -9.58 4.13
N LEU A 24 18.35 -8.51 4.35
CA LEU A 24 17.10 -8.24 3.62
C LEU A 24 17.34 -8.08 2.11
N VAL A 25 18.41 -7.39 1.73
CA VAL A 25 18.86 -7.26 0.34
C VAL A 25 19.23 -8.61 -0.24
N GLN A 26 19.96 -9.44 0.50
CA GLN A 26 20.34 -10.77 0.02
C GLN A 26 19.10 -11.64 -0.23
N ARG A 27 18.08 -11.52 0.63
CA ARG A 27 16.80 -12.20 0.43
C ARG A 27 16.07 -11.70 -0.81
N MET A 28 16.07 -10.40 -1.06
CA MET A 28 15.54 -9.82 -2.31
C MET A 28 16.26 -10.36 -3.55
N ARG A 29 17.60 -10.45 -3.51
CA ARG A 29 18.41 -10.99 -4.62
C ARG A 29 18.11 -12.46 -4.92
N ASN A 30 17.61 -13.20 -3.93
CA ASN A 30 17.17 -14.59 -4.08
C ASN A 30 15.71 -14.72 -4.57
N TYR A 31 15.06 -13.61 -4.95
CA TYR A 31 13.74 -13.62 -5.54
C TYR A 31 13.64 -14.63 -6.69
N SER A 32 12.66 -15.53 -6.62
CA SER A 32 12.52 -16.62 -7.58
C SER A 32 11.06 -17.06 -7.75
N LYS A 33 10.84 -18.11 -8.55
CA LYS A 33 9.51 -18.71 -8.75
C LYS A 33 8.93 -19.37 -7.48
N SER A 34 9.74 -19.61 -6.45
CA SER A 34 9.26 -20.13 -5.16
C SER A 34 8.74 -19.04 -4.22
N THR A 35 8.83 -17.77 -4.61
CA THR A 35 8.25 -16.66 -3.84
C THR A 35 6.74 -16.60 -4.07
N ASP A 36 5.98 -16.71 -2.99
CA ASP A 36 4.52 -16.58 -2.99
C ASP A 36 4.09 -15.12 -2.76
N VAL A 37 4.87 -14.40 -1.94
CA VAL A 37 4.52 -13.05 -1.48
C VAL A 37 5.69 -12.08 -1.73
N ALA A 38 5.44 -11.00 -2.46
CA ALA A 38 6.32 -9.84 -2.45
C ALA A 38 5.86 -8.85 -1.37
N LEU A 39 6.78 -8.45 -0.48
CA LEU A 39 6.52 -7.43 0.54
C LEU A 39 7.22 -6.12 0.14
N VAL A 40 6.46 -5.15 -0.36
CA VAL A 40 6.97 -3.91 -0.98
C VAL A 40 6.98 -2.78 0.04
N ILE A 41 8.16 -2.19 0.25
CA ILE A 41 8.42 -1.31 1.39
C ILE A 41 9.18 -0.04 0.94
N PRO A 42 8.57 1.16 1.04
CA PRO A 42 9.26 2.41 0.88
C PRO A 42 9.94 2.80 2.20
N LYS A 43 11.26 2.90 2.19
CA LYS A 43 12.07 3.16 3.37
C LYS A 43 12.84 4.47 3.23
N THR A 44 12.90 5.24 4.30
CA THR A 44 13.85 6.34 4.51
C THR A 44 14.98 5.91 5.45
N ARG A 45 16.08 6.67 5.49
CA ARG A 45 17.22 6.37 6.37
C ARG A 45 16.88 6.38 7.87
N SER A 46 15.82 7.10 8.26
CA SER A 46 15.34 7.13 9.64
C SER A 46 14.53 5.91 10.03
N ASP A 47 13.91 5.22 9.06
CA ASP A 47 13.07 4.06 9.35
C ASP A 47 13.92 2.86 9.79
N ASP A 48 13.42 2.12 10.77
CA ASP A 48 13.99 0.86 11.21
C ASP A 48 13.19 -0.31 10.65
N VAL A 49 13.87 -1.18 9.92
CA VAL A 49 13.29 -2.36 9.26
C VAL A 49 13.88 -3.66 9.81
N ARG A 50 14.62 -3.62 10.93
CA ARG A 50 15.16 -4.83 11.59
C ARG A 50 14.07 -5.83 11.97
N TRP A 51 12.90 -5.35 12.33
CA TRP A 51 11.73 -6.18 12.64
C TRP A 51 11.35 -7.15 11.51
N LEU A 52 11.68 -6.83 10.25
CA LEU A 52 11.45 -7.71 9.12
C LEU A 52 12.28 -8.99 9.21
N GLN A 53 13.47 -8.98 9.82
CA GLN A 53 14.29 -10.19 9.92
C GLN A 53 13.54 -11.30 10.66
N GLU A 54 12.94 -10.96 11.81
CA GLU A 54 12.13 -11.90 12.59
C GLU A 54 10.88 -12.35 11.85
N HIS A 55 10.16 -11.43 11.20
CA HIS A 55 8.96 -11.77 10.45
C HIS A 55 9.27 -12.70 9.27
N LEU A 56 10.39 -12.48 8.59
CA LEU A 56 10.76 -13.24 7.41
C LEU A 56 11.35 -14.62 7.72
N GLN A 57 11.81 -14.86 8.96
CA GLN A 57 12.20 -16.18 9.43
C GLN A 57 11.00 -17.15 9.50
N THR A 58 9.81 -16.64 9.84
CA THR A 58 8.57 -17.45 9.89
C THR A 58 7.82 -17.48 8.56
N GLN A 59 8.24 -16.68 7.58
CA GLN A 59 7.57 -16.51 6.29
C GLN A 59 8.53 -16.80 5.11
N PRO A 60 8.98 -18.07 4.93
CA PRO A 60 10.07 -18.42 4.00
C PRO A 60 9.80 -18.08 2.53
N ASN A 61 8.52 -18.09 2.10
CA ASN A 61 8.11 -17.79 0.73
C ASN A 61 7.80 -16.30 0.47
N THR A 62 8.00 -15.44 1.47
CA THR A 62 7.90 -13.98 1.30
C THR A 62 9.23 -13.43 0.77
N THR A 63 9.24 -12.33 0.04
CA THR A 63 10.49 -11.67 -0.38
C THR A 63 10.33 -10.16 -0.25
N PRO A 64 11.22 -9.47 0.49
CA PRO A 64 11.10 -8.03 0.69
C PRO A 64 11.66 -7.25 -0.53
N PHE A 65 10.89 -6.28 -1.02
CA PHE A 65 11.29 -5.30 -2.04
C PHE A 65 11.39 -3.92 -1.39
N ILE A 66 12.59 -3.59 -0.91
CA ILE A 66 12.82 -2.36 -0.13
C ILE A 66 13.39 -1.27 -1.03
N TYR A 67 12.66 -0.18 -1.16
CA TYR A 67 13.03 1.00 -1.95
C TYR A 67 13.58 2.10 -1.05
N SER A 68 14.72 2.70 -1.42
CA SER A 68 15.26 3.86 -0.70
C SER A 68 14.61 5.16 -1.21
N MET A 69 13.80 5.77 -0.36
CA MET A 69 13.07 7.02 -0.60
C MET A 69 13.83 8.26 -0.09
N SER A 70 15.05 8.07 0.41
CA SER A 70 15.88 9.17 0.91
C SER A 70 16.61 9.89 -0.22
N ARG A 71 16.76 11.22 -0.10
CA ARG A 71 17.57 12.02 -1.04
C ARG A 71 18.98 11.46 -1.20
N LYS A 72 19.62 11.09 -0.08
CA LYS A 72 20.84 10.26 -0.09
C LYS A 72 20.42 8.81 -0.01
N ARG A 73 20.47 8.12 -1.15
CA ARG A 73 20.06 6.72 -1.28
C ARG A 73 20.94 5.83 -0.40
N GLU A 74 20.30 4.86 0.23
CA GLU A 74 20.99 3.76 0.90
C GLU A 74 21.55 2.81 -0.17
N PRO A 75 22.81 2.36 -0.04
CA PRO A 75 23.39 1.43 -0.99
C PRO A 75 22.61 0.11 -1.00
N ASP A 76 22.61 -0.54 -2.16
CA ASP A 76 22.02 -1.86 -2.42
C ASP A 76 20.48 -1.98 -2.27
N LEU A 77 19.79 -0.94 -1.83
CA LEU A 77 18.33 -0.86 -1.89
C LEU A 77 17.83 -0.51 -3.31
N LEU A 78 16.59 -0.88 -3.58
CA LEU A 78 15.94 -0.56 -4.85
C LEU A 78 15.75 0.95 -4.99
N VAL A 79 15.78 1.43 -6.23
CA VAL A 79 15.66 2.84 -6.57
C VAL A 79 14.30 3.06 -7.25
N PRO A 80 13.45 3.95 -6.74
CA PRO A 80 12.19 4.24 -7.41
C PRO A 80 12.42 5.04 -8.70
N HIS A 81 11.50 4.87 -9.66
CA HIS A 81 11.50 5.60 -10.94
C HIS A 81 11.32 7.11 -10.77
N SER A 82 10.73 7.56 -9.65
CA SER A 82 10.66 8.97 -9.27
C SER A 82 11.05 9.19 -7.82
N SER A 83 11.61 10.37 -7.54
CA SER A 83 11.90 10.86 -6.19
C SER A 83 10.74 11.64 -5.56
N ARG A 84 9.65 11.91 -6.31
CA ARG A 84 8.39 12.50 -5.81
C ARG A 84 7.40 11.43 -5.43
N GLY A 85 6.35 11.79 -4.70
CA GLY A 85 5.19 10.93 -4.46
C GLY A 85 5.32 9.94 -3.31
N ARG A 86 6.35 10.06 -2.46
CA ARG A 86 6.51 9.25 -1.25
C ARG A 86 6.41 7.74 -1.56
N GLU A 87 5.63 6.96 -0.81
CA GLU A 87 5.40 5.53 -1.00
C GLU A 87 4.91 5.14 -2.40
N VAL A 88 4.13 6.02 -3.05
CA VAL A 88 3.53 5.76 -4.38
C VAL A 88 4.60 5.41 -5.40
N SER A 89 5.72 6.14 -5.38
CA SER A 89 6.80 5.91 -6.32
C SER A 89 7.45 4.55 -6.13
N ALA A 90 7.63 4.07 -4.90
CA ALA A 90 8.13 2.71 -4.66
C ALA A 90 7.14 1.65 -5.17
N TYR A 91 5.86 1.82 -4.85
CA TYR A 91 4.82 0.85 -5.19
C TYR A 91 4.64 0.72 -6.71
N LEU A 92 4.49 1.83 -7.41
CA LEU A 92 4.40 1.85 -8.87
C LEU A 92 5.69 1.33 -9.53
N SER A 93 6.87 1.67 -8.99
CA SER A 93 8.15 1.14 -9.48
C SER A 93 8.18 -0.38 -9.43
N TYR A 94 7.80 -0.97 -8.29
CA TYR A 94 7.70 -2.41 -8.14
C TYR A 94 6.74 -3.02 -9.16
N ILE A 95 5.53 -2.46 -9.29
CA ILE A 95 4.53 -2.97 -10.22
C ILE A 95 5.07 -2.93 -11.66
N ILE A 96 5.72 -1.84 -12.07
CA ILE A 96 6.28 -1.68 -13.42
C ILE A 96 7.44 -2.64 -13.67
N ASP A 97 8.40 -2.72 -12.75
CA ASP A 97 9.62 -3.51 -12.92
C ASP A 97 9.33 -5.01 -12.91
N TYR A 98 8.35 -5.44 -12.10
CA TYR A 98 8.05 -6.85 -11.85
C TYR A 98 6.74 -7.33 -12.48
N TYR A 99 6.01 -6.50 -13.22
CA TYR A 99 4.68 -6.81 -13.81
C TYR A 99 4.57 -8.23 -14.40
N ASP A 100 5.55 -8.62 -15.23
CA ASP A 100 5.57 -9.90 -15.95
C ASP A 100 6.07 -11.06 -15.08
N LYS A 101 6.65 -10.73 -13.92
CA LYS A 101 7.28 -11.65 -12.98
C LYS A 101 6.63 -11.61 -11.60
N LEU A 102 5.46 -10.99 -11.40
CA LEU A 102 4.81 -10.88 -10.09
C LEU A 102 4.62 -12.28 -9.45
N PRO A 103 4.90 -12.43 -8.14
CA PRO A 103 4.49 -13.61 -7.39
C PRO A 103 2.96 -13.60 -7.21
N PRO A 104 2.33 -14.70 -6.75
CA PRO A 104 0.89 -14.76 -6.49
C PRO A 104 0.31 -13.56 -5.74
N PHE A 105 1.01 -13.05 -4.72
CA PHE A 105 0.54 -11.92 -3.91
C PHE A 105 1.60 -10.82 -3.76
N SER A 106 1.16 -9.57 -3.80
CA SER A 106 1.99 -8.41 -3.46
C SER A 106 1.35 -7.65 -2.30
N ILE A 107 2.09 -7.47 -1.21
CA ILE A 107 1.66 -6.74 -0.02
C ILE A 107 2.49 -5.46 0.07
N PHE A 108 1.81 -4.33 0.16
CA PHE A 108 2.40 -3.00 0.19
C PHE A 108 2.22 -2.43 1.59
N ILE A 109 3.33 -2.06 2.25
CA ILE A 109 3.31 -1.58 3.64
C ILE A 109 4.27 -0.42 3.87
N HIS A 110 4.03 0.34 4.93
CA HIS A 110 5.00 1.31 5.44
C HIS A 110 6.18 0.61 6.15
N ALA A 111 7.35 1.26 6.17
CA ALA A 111 8.58 0.65 6.69
C ALA A 111 8.60 0.43 8.21
N GLY A 112 7.99 1.33 8.99
CA GLY A 112 8.04 1.25 10.45
C GLY A 112 7.22 0.08 11.00
N GLU A 113 7.74 -0.58 12.04
CA GLU A 113 7.05 -1.69 12.72
C GLU A 113 5.69 -1.27 13.29
N THR A 114 5.61 -0.05 13.82
CA THR A 114 4.42 0.49 14.48
C THR A 114 3.74 1.50 13.56
N GLN A 115 2.53 1.21 13.10
CA GLN A 115 1.72 2.08 12.25
C GLN A 115 0.39 2.39 12.93
N ARG A 116 0.07 3.68 13.01
CA ARG A 116 -1.23 4.22 13.44
C ARG A 116 -2.39 3.86 12.50
N HIS A 117 -2.09 3.32 11.33
CA HIS A 117 -3.06 2.87 10.34
C HIS A 117 -3.43 1.38 10.49
N ASN A 118 -2.77 0.64 11.38
CA ASN A 118 -3.15 -0.72 11.76
C ASN A 118 -4.23 -0.64 12.85
N ASP A 119 -5.33 -1.39 12.69
CA ASP A 119 -6.49 -1.32 13.58
C ASP A 119 -6.65 -2.56 14.48
N LEU A 120 -6.94 -3.73 13.90
CA LEU A 120 -7.51 -4.86 14.61
C LEU A 120 -6.61 -5.48 15.68
N PHE A 121 -5.29 -5.45 15.45
CA PHE A 121 -4.28 -6.10 16.29
C PHE A 121 -3.36 -5.11 17.01
N GLY A 122 -3.81 -3.85 17.14
CA GLY A 122 -2.97 -2.76 17.58
C GLY A 122 -1.98 -2.33 16.50
N PRO A 123 -0.95 -1.55 16.86
CA PRO A 123 -0.21 -0.79 15.87
C PRO A 123 0.88 -1.61 15.15
N LYS A 124 1.21 -2.82 15.60
CA LYS A 124 2.35 -3.59 15.05
C LYS A 124 2.02 -4.25 13.71
N THR A 125 2.71 -3.86 12.65
CA THR A 125 2.54 -4.39 11.29
C THR A 125 2.84 -5.89 11.20
N LYS A 126 3.82 -6.39 11.97
CA LYS A 126 4.13 -7.83 12.03
C LYS A 126 2.88 -8.68 12.36
N ILE A 127 2.09 -8.26 13.35
CA ILE A 127 0.90 -9.00 13.78
C ILE A 127 -0.19 -8.95 12.71
N VAL A 128 -0.36 -7.81 12.04
CA VAL A 128 -1.28 -7.67 10.90
C VAL A 128 -0.91 -8.65 9.79
N LEU A 129 0.36 -8.72 9.41
CA LEU A 129 0.83 -9.63 8.35
C LEU A 129 0.69 -11.10 8.72
N GLU A 130 0.96 -11.47 9.97
CA GLU A 130 0.84 -12.85 10.46
C GLU A 130 -0.60 -13.37 10.48
N ASN A 131 -1.59 -12.48 10.58
CA ASN A 131 -3.00 -12.85 10.62
C ASN A 131 -3.72 -12.66 9.27
N LEU A 132 -3.07 -12.02 8.29
CA LEU A 132 -3.67 -11.76 6.98
C LEU A 132 -3.94 -13.08 6.24
N ARG A 133 -5.20 -13.30 5.88
CA ARG A 133 -5.65 -14.43 5.07
C ARG A 133 -5.40 -14.15 3.59
N LEU A 134 -4.42 -14.83 3.00
CA LEU A 134 -4.16 -14.73 1.57
C LEU A 134 -5.34 -15.25 0.73
N GLU A 135 -6.20 -16.12 1.29
CA GLU A 135 -7.44 -16.56 0.66
C GLU A 135 -8.41 -15.39 0.42
N ALA A 136 -8.42 -14.39 1.30
CA ALA A 136 -9.23 -13.19 1.11
C ALA A 136 -8.65 -12.29 0.01
N VAL A 137 -7.32 -12.19 -0.08
CA VAL A 137 -6.62 -11.47 -1.16
C VAL A 137 -6.90 -12.14 -2.50
N ASP A 138 -6.88 -13.48 -2.54
CA ASP A 138 -7.14 -14.24 -3.76
C ASP A 138 -8.60 -14.13 -4.20
N ALA A 139 -9.54 -14.27 -3.25
CA ALA A 139 -10.96 -14.19 -3.55
C ALA A 139 -11.41 -12.80 -4.01
N LYS A 140 -10.92 -11.72 -3.37
CA LYS A 140 -11.32 -10.33 -3.69
C LYS A 140 -10.42 -9.65 -4.71
N GLY A 141 -9.23 -10.18 -4.96
CA GLY A 141 -8.17 -9.56 -5.74
C GLY A 141 -7.45 -8.39 -5.05
N TYR A 142 -8.16 -7.57 -4.27
CA TYR A 142 -7.62 -6.44 -3.51
C TYR A 142 -8.25 -6.36 -2.12
N VAL A 143 -7.41 -6.20 -1.08
CA VAL A 143 -7.85 -5.89 0.28
C VAL A 143 -6.99 -4.79 0.89
N ASN A 144 -7.63 -3.83 1.55
CA ASN A 144 -6.93 -2.91 2.45
C ASN A 144 -6.61 -3.66 3.76
N LEU A 145 -5.41 -3.47 4.32
CA LEU A 145 -5.05 -4.11 5.61
C LEU A 145 -5.84 -3.49 6.79
N ARG A 146 -6.40 -2.31 6.59
CA ARG A 146 -7.30 -1.66 7.52
C ARG A 146 -8.75 -1.94 7.16
N CYS A 147 -9.61 -2.08 8.17
CA CYS A 147 -11.05 -2.20 8.02
C CYS A 147 -11.81 -0.96 8.48
N LEU A 148 -11.25 -0.14 9.39
CA LEU A 148 -11.88 1.10 9.85
C LEU A 148 -12.13 2.10 8.71
N HIS A 149 -13.36 2.58 8.60
CA HIS A 149 -13.83 3.46 7.51
C HIS A 149 -13.25 4.87 7.51
N SER A 150 -12.88 5.41 8.68
CA SER A 150 -12.45 6.81 8.78
C SER A 150 -10.92 6.95 8.78
N PRO A 151 -10.30 7.74 7.89
CA PRO A 151 -10.94 8.53 6.85
C PRO A 151 -11.21 7.73 5.56
N GLY A 152 -12.13 8.22 4.74
CA GLY A 152 -12.27 7.87 3.32
C GLY A 152 -13.56 7.14 2.92
N CYS A 153 -14.22 6.45 3.84
CA CYS A 153 -15.52 5.80 3.58
C CYS A 153 -16.70 6.53 4.25
N PRO A 154 -17.89 6.55 3.62
CA PRO A 154 -18.20 6.07 2.27
C PRO A 154 -17.85 7.07 1.16
N SER A 155 -17.56 8.32 1.51
CA SER A 155 -17.17 9.38 0.57
C SER A 155 -15.89 10.04 1.05
N HIS A 156 -14.88 10.08 0.18
CA HIS A 156 -13.62 10.76 0.43
C HIS A 156 -13.54 12.06 -0.39
N VAL A 157 -13.85 11.98 -1.69
CA VAL A 157 -13.72 13.09 -2.65
C VAL A 157 -14.92 13.09 -3.59
N HIS A 158 -15.36 14.29 -3.95
CA HIS A 158 -16.35 14.55 -5.00
C HIS A 158 -15.65 15.25 -6.18
N PRO A 159 -15.08 14.51 -7.16
CA PRO A 159 -14.17 15.09 -8.15
C PRO A 159 -14.75 16.23 -8.98
N ASN A 160 -16.04 16.16 -9.30
CA ASN A 160 -16.76 17.15 -10.12
C ASN A 160 -17.37 18.30 -9.31
N SER A 161 -17.26 18.28 -7.98
CA SER A 161 -17.92 19.23 -7.08
C SER A 161 -16.97 19.74 -5.98
N PRO A 162 -15.82 20.36 -6.32
CA PRO A 162 -14.94 20.95 -5.32
C PRO A 162 -15.62 22.15 -4.63
N THR A 163 -15.33 22.34 -3.34
CA THR A 163 -15.88 23.48 -2.59
C THR A 163 -15.16 24.79 -2.96
N GLU A 164 -15.77 25.94 -2.66
CA GLU A 164 -15.11 27.25 -2.83
C GLU A 164 -13.80 27.34 -2.04
N ILE A 165 -13.73 26.69 -0.88
CA ILE A 165 -12.53 26.64 -0.05
C ILE A 165 -11.43 25.83 -0.73
N ASP A 166 -11.79 24.68 -1.33
CA ASP A 166 -10.83 23.85 -2.08
C ASP A 166 -10.22 24.66 -3.23
N ILE A 167 -11.06 25.36 -4.00
CA ILE A 167 -10.64 26.18 -5.14
C ILE A 167 -9.75 27.33 -4.67
N LYS A 168 -10.19 28.11 -3.67
CA LYS A 168 -9.45 29.26 -3.16
C LYS A 168 -8.08 28.87 -2.61
N ASN A 169 -8.02 27.75 -1.88
CA ASN A 169 -6.78 27.28 -1.27
C ASN A 169 -5.90 26.46 -2.22
N HIS A 170 -6.34 26.26 -3.48
CA HIS A 170 -5.67 25.37 -4.43
C HIS A 170 -5.45 23.97 -3.82
N ASP A 171 -6.44 23.48 -3.09
CA ASP A 171 -6.44 22.14 -2.51
C ASP A 171 -6.43 21.09 -3.63
N THR A 172 -5.85 19.92 -3.37
CA THR A 172 -5.78 18.83 -4.35
C THR A 172 -7.18 18.42 -4.85
N ARG A 173 -8.22 18.55 -4.03
CA ARG A 173 -9.62 18.30 -4.41
C ARG A 173 -10.09 19.16 -5.57
N ALA A 174 -9.63 20.41 -5.67
CA ALA A 174 -10.00 21.31 -6.76
C ALA A 174 -9.53 20.83 -8.14
N PHE A 175 -8.49 19.99 -8.17
CA PHE A 175 -7.92 19.43 -9.40
C PHE A 175 -8.36 17.98 -9.67
N PHE A 176 -9.20 17.39 -8.81
CA PHE A 176 -9.34 15.93 -8.78
C PHE A 176 -9.95 15.34 -10.07
N ALA A 177 -10.90 16.02 -10.71
CA ALA A 177 -11.43 15.58 -12.02
C ALA A 177 -10.34 15.52 -13.11
N GLN A 178 -9.47 16.54 -13.15
CA GLN A 178 -8.31 16.56 -14.07
C GLN A 178 -7.31 15.45 -13.72
N ILE A 179 -7.01 15.29 -12.42
CA ILE A 179 -6.10 14.25 -11.93
C ILE A 179 -6.62 12.86 -12.30
N TYR A 180 -7.91 12.59 -12.09
CA TYR A 180 -8.53 11.31 -12.43
C TYR A 180 -8.38 10.99 -13.91
N THR A 181 -8.69 11.96 -14.78
CA THR A 181 -8.51 11.85 -16.24
C THR A 181 -7.05 11.54 -16.62
N GLU A 182 -6.08 12.19 -15.98
CA GLU A 182 -4.66 11.96 -16.24
C GLU A 182 -4.17 10.58 -15.79
N LEU A 183 -4.69 10.06 -14.67
CA LEU A 183 -4.34 8.76 -14.13
C LEU A 183 -4.99 7.61 -14.94
N PHE A 184 -6.28 7.73 -15.26
CA PHE A 184 -7.10 6.65 -15.80
C PHE A 184 -7.40 6.78 -17.30
N GLY A 185 -7.00 7.89 -17.94
CA GLY A 185 -7.22 8.14 -19.36
C GLY A 185 -8.51 8.91 -19.64
N ALA A 186 -8.53 9.64 -20.76
CA ALA A 186 -9.64 10.52 -21.14
C ALA A 186 -10.95 9.78 -21.45
N ASP A 187 -10.87 8.49 -21.80
CA ASP A 187 -12.04 7.66 -22.08
C ASP A 187 -12.67 7.08 -20.81
N THR A 188 -12.01 7.22 -19.65
CA THR A 188 -12.55 6.75 -18.37
C THR A 188 -13.40 7.88 -17.75
N PRO A 189 -14.71 7.66 -17.52
CA PRO A 189 -15.57 8.66 -16.89
C PRO A 189 -15.08 9.02 -15.49
N VAL A 190 -15.09 10.30 -15.16
CA VAL A 190 -14.80 10.77 -13.79
C VAL A 190 -16.03 10.50 -12.91
N PRO A 191 -15.90 9.74 -11.81
CA PRO A 191 -17.03 9.44 -10.93
C PRO A 191 -17.44 10.66 -10.12
N ASP A 192 -18.70 10.70 -9.70
CA ASP A 192 -19.23 11.77 -8.83
C ASP A 192 -18.72 11.68 -7.39
N VAL A 193 -18.38 10.47 -6.95
CA VAL A 193 -17.88 10.17 -5.60
C VAL A 193 -16.78 9.12 -5.69
N ILE A 194 -15.69 9.34 -4.96
CA ILE A 194 -14.67 8.33 -4.69
C ILE A 194 -14.66 8.07 -3.20
N GLY A 195 -14.77 6.81 -2.82
CA GLY A 195 -14.81 6.34 -1.45
C GLY A 195 -13.99 5.08 -1.27
N GLY A 196 -13.17 5.03 -0.24
CA GLY A 196 -12.33 3.88 0.02
C GLY A 196 -11.66 4.00 1.37
N ILE A 197 -11.39 2.86 2.00
CA ILE A 197 -10.64 2.86 3.26
C ILE A 197 -9.27 3.48 2.99
N CYS A 198 -8.92 4.54 3.73
CA CYS A 198 -7.67 5.26 3.54
C CYS A 198 -6.43 4.39 3.61
N CYS A 199 -5.38 5.01 3.06
CA CYS A 199 -3.99 4.87 3.43
C CYS A 199 -3.29 3.80 2.59
N ALA A 200 -1.96 3.78 2.61
CA ALA A 200 -1.19 3.04 1.62
C ALA A 200 -0.69 1.68 2.14
N GLN A 201 -1.57 0.92 2.80
CA GLN A 201 -1.28 -0.45 3.26
C GLN A 201 -2.36 -1.45 2.79
N PHE A 202 -2.01 -2.32 1.85
CA PHE A 202 -2.96 -3.22 1.19
C PHE A 202 -2.25 -4.45 0.62
N ALA A 203 -3.03 -5.48 0.30
CA ALA A 203 -2.57 -6.68 -0.38
C ALA A 203 -3.37 -6.89 -1.67
N VAL A 204 -2.67 -7.32 -2.72
CA VAL A 204 -3.22 -7.47 -4.07
C VAL A 204 -2.76 -8.77 -4.68
N SER A 205 -3.66 -9.50 -5.32
CA SER A 205 -3.30 -10.68 -6.11
C SER A 205 -2.62 -10.26 -7.42
N ARG A 206 -1.75 -11.12 -7.95
CA ARG A 206 -1.12 -10.93 -9.26
C ARG A 206 -2.15 -10.68 -10.34
N ASP A 207 -3.20 -11.48 -10.33
CA ASP A 207 -4.20 -11.45 -11.38
C ASP A 207 -4.98 -10.13 -11.32
N GLN A 208 -5.25 -9.61 -10.12
CA GLN A 208 -5.84 -8.28 -9.95
C GLN A 208 -4.92 -7.16 -10.46
N ILE A 209 -3.62 -7.18 -10.15
CA ILE A 209 -2.66 -6.20 -10.71
C ILE A 209 -2.66 -6.29 -12.26
N ARG A 210 -2.78 -7.49 -12.82
CA ARG A 210 -2.76 -7.72 -14.27
C ARG A 210 -4.07 -7.39 -14.98
N ARG A 211 -5.18 -7.19 -14.26
CA ARG A 211 -6.43 -6.69 -14.87
C ARG A 211 -6.24 -5.32 -15.52
N ARG A 212 -5.31 -4.52 -15.00
CA ARG A 212 -4.90 -3.24 -15.60
C ARG A 212 -3.61 -3.43 -16.40
N PRO A 213 -3.52 -2.96 -17.66
CA PRO A 213 -2.32 -3.14 -18.47
C PRO A 213 -1.12 -2.36 -17.91
N LYS A 214 0.09 -2.91 -18.10
CA LYS A 214 1.35 -2.29 -17.65
C LYS A 214 1.51 -0.82 -18.06
N SER A 215 1.02 -0.45 -19.26
CA SER A 215 1.07 0.92 -19.78
C SER A 215 0.35 1.94 -18.90
N ASP A 216 -0.69 1.52 -18.17
CA ASP A 216 -1.43 2.41 -17.28
C ASP A 216 -0.62 2.73 -16.03
N TYR A 217 0.07 1.75 -15.45
CA TYR A 217 0.99 1.98 -14.33
C TYR A 217 2.14 2.91 -14.74
N ILE A 218 2.65 2.77 -15.97
CA ILE A 218 3.65 3.69 -16.55
C ILE A 218 3.07 5.10 -16.71
N ARG A 219 1.82 5.26 -17.17
CA ARG A 219 1.13 6.55 -17.23
C ARG A 219 0.98 7.18 -15.85
N MET A 220 0.57 6.42 -14.85
CA MET A 220 0.48 6.86 -13.46
C MET A 220 1.84 7.33 -12.92
N MET A 221 2.92 6.58 -13.18
CA MET A 221 4.29 6.99 -12.81
C MET A 221 4.72 8.26 -13.55
N ASN A 222 4.35 8.42 -14.83
CA ASN A 222 4.60 9.65 -15.58
C ASN A 222 3.87 10.85 -14.96
N TRP A 223 2.65 10.66 -14.49
CA TRP A 223 1.91 11.70 -13.77
C TRP A 223 2.62 12.07 -12.47
N VAL A 224 3.01 11.07 -11.66
CA VAL A 224 3.78 11.27 -10.42
C VAL A 224 5.06 12.08 -10.67
N ASP A 225 5.86 11.70 -11.68
CA ASP A 225 7.16 12.32 -11.92
C ASP A 225 7.09 13.69 -12.60
N LYS A 226 6.13 13.89 -13.51
CA LYS A 226 6.11 15.03 -14.42
C LYS A 226 4.85 15.86 -14.30
N LYS A 227 3.68 15.29 -14.65
CA LYS A 227 2.45 16.08 -14.83
C LYS A 227 1.89 16.64 -13.53
N SER A 228 2.07 15.94 -12.41
CA SER A 228 1.62 16.37 -11.09
C SER A 228 2.26 17.68 -10.61
N LYS A 229 3.46 18.04 -11.09
CA LYS A 229 4.27 19.17 -10.58
C LYS A 229 3.56 20.52 -10.62
N GLN A 230 2.63 20.71 -11.54
CA GLN A 230 1.87 21.94 -11.71
C GLN A 230 0.56 21.97 -10.90
N MET A 231 0.12 20.82 -10.38
CA MET A 231 -1.16 20.66 -9.67
C MET A 231 -0.96 20.45 -8.18
N VAL A 232 0.02 19.63 -7.78
CA VAL A 232 0.20 19.18 -6.40
C VAL A 232 1.66 19.05 -6.01
N ASP A 233 1.94 19.23 -4.72
CA ASP A 233 3.23 18.94 -4.14
C ASP A 233 3.46 17.43 -3.94
N SER A 234 4.60 17.03 -3.36
CA SER A 234 4.88 15.61 -3.16
C SER A 234 3.98 14.94 -2.11
N TYR A 235 3.38 15.72 -1.21
CA TYR A 235 2.43 15.21 -0.23
C TYR A 235 1.07 14.95 -0.90
N GLY A 236 0.60 15.90 -1.71
CA GLY A 236 -0.63 15.78 -2.50
C GLY A 236 -0.58 14.60 -3.46
N VAL A 237 0.56 14.30 -4.10
CA VAL A 237 0.71 13.06 -4.89
C VAL A 237 0.46 11.81 -4.06
N GLY A 238 1.03 11.74 -2.84
CA GLY A 238 0.81 10.62 -1.93
C GLY A 238 -0.67 10.48 -1.57
N TRP A 239 -1.28 11.58 -1.16
CA TRP A 239 -2.69 11.63 -0.79
C TRP A 239 -3.64 11.24 -1.93
N VAL A 240 -3.39 11.69 -3.17
CA VAL A 240 -4.17 11.28 -4.35
C VAL A 240 -4.22 9.77 -4.45
N PHE A 241 -3.08 9.09 -4.35
CA PHE A 241 -3.05 7.64 -4.45
C PHE A 241 -3.63 6.95 -3.22
N GLU A 242 -3.50 7.51 -2.01
CA GLU A 242 -4.25 7.03 -0.84
C GLU A 242 -5.77 7.05 -1.06
N VAL A 243 -6.28 8.00 -1.85
CA VAL A 243 -7.69 8.07 -2.25
C VAL A 243 -8.05 7.02 -3.30
N VAL A 244 -7.15 6.70 -4.24
CA VAL A 244 -7.49 5.91 -5.44
C VAL A 244 -6.82 4.54 -5.55
N TRP A 245 -6.11 4.03 -4.54
CA TRP A 245 -5.44 2.72 -4.65
C TRP A 245 -6.39 1.60 -5.07
N HIS A 246 -7.61 1.55 -4.52
CA HIS A 246 -8.61 0.56 -4.92
C HIS A 246 -9.00 0.70 -6.41
N VAL A 247 -9.15 1.92 -6.92
CA VAL A 247 -9.42 2.20 -8.35
C VAL A 247 -8.23 1.86 -9.25
N VAL A 248 -7.00 2.10 -8.77
CA VAL A 248 -5.76 1.66 -9.45
C VAL A 248 -5.78 0.15 -9.66
N PHE A 249 -6.29 -0.61 -8.70
CA PHE A 249 -6.50 -2.05 -8.81
C PHE A 249 -7.89 -2.43 -9.30
N SER A 250 -8.58 -1.56 -10.05
CA SER A 250 -9.84 -1.88 -10.74
C SER A 250 -10.98 -2.33 -9.83
N MET A 251 -11.01 -1.83 -8.60
CA MET A 251 -12.19 -1.91 -7.73
C MET A 251 -13.16 -0.75 -8.06
N GLU A 252 -14.40 -0.84 -7.57
CA GLU A 252 -15.43 0.20 -7.72
C GLU A 252 -14.97 1.54 -7.14
N ASP A 253 -15.43 2.67 -7.69
CA ASP A 253 -15.03 4.01 -7.23
C ASP A 253 -15.36 4.25 -5.74
N VAL A 254 -16.41 3.59 -5.23
CA VAL A 254 -16.76 3.51 -3.80
C VAL A 254 -16.58 2.07 -3.30
N TYR A 255 -15.41 1.75 -2.75
CA TYR A 255 -15.09 0.43 -2.21
C TYR A 255 -14.96 0.46 -0.68
N CYS A 256 -16.11 0.32 -0.01
CA CYS A 256 -16.24 0.46 1.45
C CYS A 256 -16.95 -0.75 2.07
N PRO A 257 -16.25 -1.89 2.26
CA PRO A 257 -16.85 -3.08 2.85
C PRO A 257 -17.29 -2.81 4.30
N VAL A 258 -18.35 -3.48 4.74
CA VAL A 258 -18.78 -3.47 6.16
C VAL A 258 -17.61 -3.87 7.05
N TYR A 259 -17.38 -3.13 8.15
CA TYR A 259 -16.21 -3.30 9.02
C TYR A 259 -16.09 -4.76 9.52
N GLU A 260 -17.20 -5.32 9.98
CA GLU A 260 -17.29 -6.67 10.51
C GLU A 260 -16.99 -7.74 9.46
N GLN A 261 -17.50 -7.56 8.24
CA GLN A 261 -17.21 -8.46 7.13
C GLN A 261 -15.73 -8.33 6.70
N CYS A 262 -15.18 -7.11 6.67
CA CYS A 262 -13.76 -6.89 6.37
C CYS A 262 -12.84 -7.62 7.34
N ARG A 263 -13.07 -7.51 8.67
CA ARG A 263 -12.24 -8.22 9.66
C ARG A 263 -12.42 -9.74 9.58
N CYS A 264 -13.63 -10.21 9.28
CA CYS A 264 -13.91 -11.63 9.10
C CYS A 264 -13.18 -12.18 7.86
N ASP A 265 -13.23 -11.46 6.74
CA ASP A 265 -12.56 -11.85 5.52
C ASP A 265 -11.05 -11.79 5.69
N ASN A 266 -10.50 -10.64 6.03
CA ASN A 266 -9.06 -10.43 6.04
C ASN A 266 -8.36 -11.24 7.12
N TYR A 267 -9.03 -11.52 8.25
CA TYR A 267 -8.37 -12.03 9.45
C TYR A 267 -9.09 -13.22 10.12
N GLY A 268 -10.18 -13.70 9.54
CA GLY A 268 -10.94 -14.85 10.07
C GLY A 268 -11.73 -14.52 11.33
N TRP A 269 -11.82 -13.25 11.74
CA TRP A 269 -12.46 -12.87 12.99
C TRP A 269 -13.92 -12.51 12.77
N CYS A 270 -14.78 -13.53 12.80
CA CYS A 270 -16.15 -13.43 12.28
C CYS A 270 -17.24 -13.26 13.35
N GLY A 271 -16.89 -13.28 14.63
CA GLY A 271 -17.83 -13.22 15.75
C GLY A 271 -17.89 -14.53 16.56
N PRO A 272 -18.95 -14.74 17.35
CA PRO A 272 -20.14 -13.89 17.45
C PRO A 272 -19.83 -12.49 17.99
N LEU A 273 -20.57 -11.50 17.51
CA LEU A 273 -20.58 -10.15 18.07
C LEU A 273 -21.42 -10.09 19.35
N SER A 274 -21.32 -8.98 20.09
CA SER A 274 -22.18 -8.71 21.24
C SER A 274 -23.67 -8.69 20.87
N SER A 275 -24.01 -8.40 19.61
CA SER A 275 -25.36 -8.50 19.05
C SER A 275 -25.84 -9.93 18.79
N GLY A 276 -24.95 -10.94 18.87
CA GLY A 276 -25.21 -12.32 18.49
C GLY A 276 -24.97 -12.63 17.01
N GLU A 277 -24.73 -11.61 16.18
CA GLU A 277 -24.44 -11.78 14.75
C GLU A 277 -23.07 -12.45 14.53
N SER A 278 -22.99 -13.31 13.51
CA SER A 278 -21.75 -13.94 13.04
C SER A 278 -21.65 -13.82 11.53
N PHE A 279 -20.44 -13.53 11.06
CA PHE A 279 -20.13 -13.38 9.64
C PHE A 279 -19.51 -14.69 9.12
N MET A 280 -19.46 -14.83 7.80
CA MET A 280 -18.77 -15.95 7.15
C MET A 280 -17.56 -15.43 6.38
N PRO A 281 -16.39 -16.05 6.55
CA PRO A 281 -15.20 -15.62 5.83
C PRO A 281 -15.38 -15.89 4.34
N ILE A 282 -14.93 -14.94 3.52
CA ILE A 282 -14.87 -15.15 2.07
C ILE A 282 -13.97 -16.35 1.74
N THR A 283 -14.40 -17.10 0.72
CA THR A 283 -13.70 -18.24 0.14
C THR A 283 -13.78 -18.14 -1.38
N LEU A 284 -12.84 -18.76 -2.09
CA LEU A 284 -12.84 -18.84 -3.54
C LEU A 284 -14.14 -19.47 -4.04
N GLY A 285 -14.91 -18.71 -4.85
CA GLY A 285 -16.17 -19.16 -5.46
C GLY A 285 -17.46 -18.54 -4.89
N ASN A 286 -17.41 -17.83 -3.75
CA ASN A 286 -18.61 -17.25 -3.12
C ASN A 286 -19.02 -15.86 -3.65
N GLU A 287 -18.27 -15.23 -4.57
CA GLU A 287 -18.64 -13.92 -5.13
C GLU A 287 -19.95 -13.94 -5.96
N THR A 288 -20.51 -15.11 -6.28
CA THR A 288 -21.70 -15.24 -7.14
C THR A 288 -23.05 -15.08 -6.43
N LYS A 289 -23.12 -14.70 -5.14
CA LYS A 289 -24.40 -14.69 -4.40
C LYS A 289 -24.76 -13.44 -3.58
N VAL A 290 -24.08 -12.32 -3.77
CA VAL A 290 -24.45 -11.06 -3.08
C VAL A 290 -24.56 -9.93 -4.10
N ASN A 291 -25.50 -10.06 -5.03
CA ASN A 291 -26.10 -8.98 -5.81
C ASN A 291 -27.36 -9.55 -6.46
N GLY A 292 -28.45 -9.53 -5.69
CA GLY A 292 -29.81 -9.84 -6.10
C GLY A 292 -30.75 -8.80 -5.51
#